data_AF-A0A926CUR5-F1
#
_entry.id   AF-A0A926CUR5-F1
#
_cell.length_a   1.000
_cell.length_b   1.000
_cell.length_c   1.000
_cell.angle_alpha   90.00
_cell.angle_beta   90.00
_cell.angle_gamma   90.00
#
_symmetry.space_group_name_H-M   'P 1'
#
loop_
_entity.id
_entity.type
_entity.pdbx_description
1 polymer ?
#
loop_
_entity_poly.entity_id
_entity_poly.type
_entity_poly.pdbx_seq_one_letter_code
_entity_poly.pdbx_strand_id
1 'polypeptide(L)' 'VYIVEPTGSFENDPNVTDKKFPGNPTRSYRTQAPLKIVGEITNWVKQPPGDIQKWREKLANNKGEIIN' A
#
# COMPACT_ATOMS: atom_id res chain seq x y z
N VAL A 1 2.66 5.75 10.91
CA VAL A 1 2.34 4.43 10.31
C VAL A 1 1.81 3.56 11.43
N TYR A 2 0.65 2.92 11.30
CA TYR A 2 0.09 2.12 12.40
C TYR A 2 0.51 0.67 12.29
N ILE A 3 0.75 0.05 13.45
CA ILE A 3 0.89 -1.40 13.58
C ILE A 3 -0.50 -1.94 13.93
N VAL A 4 -0.96 -2.92 13.14
CA VAL A 4 -2.31 -3.45 13.24
C VAL A 4 -2.29 -4.97 13.34
N GLU A 5 -3.28 -5.51 14.05
CA GLU A 5 -3.60 -6.92 14.04
C GLU A 5 -4.92 -7.14 13.29
N PRO A 6 -4.97 -8.10 12.34
CA PRO A 6 -6.21 -8.46 11.68
C PRO A 6 -7.12 -9.22 12.66
N THR A 7 -8.39 -8.84 12.72
CA THR A 7 -9.37 -9.56 13.56
C THR A 7 -10.07 -10.69 12.81
N GLY A 8 -9.72 -10.91 11.54
CA GLY A 8 -10.32 -11.91 10.67
C GLY A 8 -9.39 -12.28 9.51
N SER A 9 -9.90 -13.02 8.53
CA SER A 9 -9.12 -13.40 7.35
C SER A 9 -8.71 -12.18 6.52
N PHE A 10 -7.55 -12.27 5.90
CA PHE A 10 -7.04 -11.29 4.96
C PHE A 10 -6.47 -12.02 3.75
N GLU A 11 -6.41 -11.32 2.62
CA GLU A 11 -5.93 -11.85 1.35
C GLU A 11 -4.92 -10.88 0.71
N ASN A 12 -4.19 -11.34 -0.30
CA ASN A 12 -3.28 -10.50 -1.07
C ASN A 12 -4.04 -9.34 -1.73
N ASP A 13 -3.45 -8.15 -1.75
CA ASP A 13 -4.05 -7.00 -2.41
C ASP A 13 -3.96 -7.17 -3.94
N PRO A 14 -5.10 -7.29 -4.66
CA PRO A 14 -5.09 -7.49 -6.10
C PRO A 14 -4.65 -6.26 -6.88
N ASN A 15 -4.51 -5.07 -6.27
CA ASN A 15 -4.02 -3.89 -6.99
C ASN A 15 -2.52 -3.94 -7.25
N VAL A 16 -1.78 -4.76 -6.49
CA VAL A 16 -0.30 -4.78 -6.52
C VAL A 16 0.29 -6.19 -6.52
N THR A 17 -0.52 -7.23 -6.29
CA THR A 17 -0.10 -8.63 -6.42
C THR A 17 -0.28 -9.11 -7.86
N ASP A 18 0.75 -9.75 -8.41
CA ASP A 18 0.77 -10.26 -9.80
C ASP A 18 0.39 -9.20 -10.85
N LYS A 19 0.81 -7.95 -10.61
CA LYS A 19 0.57 -6.81 -11.50
C LYS A 19 1.81 -6.45 -12.31
N LYS A 20 2.73 -5.68 -11.71
CA LYS A 20 4.01 -5.33 -12.34
C LYS A 20 5.06 -6.42 -12.17
N PHE A 21 4.99 -7.15 -11.06
CA PHE A 21 5.94 -8.18 -10.66
C PHE A 21 5.17 -9.43 -10.22
N PRO A 22 5.73 -10.64 -10.41
CA PRO A 22 5.10 -11.88 -9.95
C PRO A 22 5.05 -11.94 -8.42
N GLY A 23 3.96 -12.51 -7.90
CA GLY A 23 3.66 -12.63 -6.49
C GLY A 23 3.33 -11.30 -5.81
N ASN A 24 3.59 -11.23 -4.50
CA ASN A 24 3.31 -10.09 -3.65
C ASN A 24 4.60 -9.52 -3.02
N PRO A 25 5.51 -8.91 -3.82
CA PRO A 25 6.81 -8.46 -3.32
C PRO A 25 6.67 -7.31 -2.31
N THR A 26 5.62 -6.48 -2.42
CA THR A 26 5.34 -5.40 -1.48
C THR A 26 4.71 -5.89 -0.18
N ARG A 27 4.31 -7.17 -0.10
CA ARG A 27 3.60 -7.76 1.03
C ARG A 27 2.35 -6.97 1.38
N SER A 28 1.58 -6.58 0.36
CA SER A 28 0.34 -5.84 0.50
C SER A 28 -0.84 -6.77 0.65
N TYR A 29 -1.70 -6.49 1.62
CA TYR A 29 -2.87 -7.30 1.94
C TYR A 29 -4.11 -6.42 2.12
N ARG A 30 -5.29 -7.02 2.00
CA ARG A 30 -6.58 -6.39 2.31
C ARG A 30 -7.48 -7.33 3.10
N THR A 31 -8.39 -6.76 3.88
CA THR A 31 -9.44 -7.51 4.59
C THR A 31 -10.74 -6.70 4.62
N GLN A 32 -11.87 -7.39 4.67
CA GLN A 32 -13.17 -6.80 4.97
C GLN A 32 -13.47 -6.78 6.48
N ALA A 33 -12.71 -7.56 7.26
CA ALA A 33 -12.83 -7.57 8.71
C ALA A 33 -12.16 -6.30 9.29
N PRO A 34 -12.60 -5.85 10.48
CA PRO A 34 -11.95 -4.76 11.18
C PRO A 34 -10.46 -5.03 11.47
N LEU A 35 -9.71 -3.95 11.69
CA LEU A 35 -8.32 -4.01 12.13
C LEU A 35 -8.21 -3.41 13.53
N LYS A 36 -7.44 -4.05 14.41
CA LYS A 36 -7.12 -3.51 15.74
C LYS A 36 -5.78 -2.81 15.70
N ILE A 37 -5.74 -1.54 16.09
CA ILE A 37 -4.47 -0.80 16.22
C ILE A 37 -3.79 -1.22 17.51
N VAL A 38 -2.54 -1.69 17.41
CA VAL A 38 -1.72 -2.14 18.55
C VAL A 38 -0.51 -1.25 18.80
N GLY A 39 -0.22 -0.31 17.89
CA GLY A 39 0.84 0.66 18.08
C GLY A 39 0.96 1.62 16.91
N GLU A 40 1.88 2.57 17.06
CA GLU A 40 2.21 3.55 16.04
C GLU A 40 3.73 3.65 15.88
N ILE A 41 4.19 3.65 14.63
CA ILE A 41 5.56 3.98 14.25
C ILE A 41 5.60 5.48 13.94
N THR A 42 6.28 6.22 14.80
CA THR A 42 6.48 7.67 14.71
C THR A 42 7.74 8.04 13.91
N ASN A 43 8.79 7.22 13.97
CA ASN A 43 10.08 7.45 13.30
C ASN A 43 10.11 6.88 11.87
N TRP A 44 9.02 7.01 11.12
CA TRP A 44 8.94 6.54 9.74
C TRP A 44 9.54 7.56 8.78
N VAL A 45 10.56 7.16 8.02
CA VAL A 45 11.19 8.01 7.01
C VAL A 45 10.19 8.29 5.90
N LYS A 46 9.80 9.56 5.76
CA LYS A 46 8.93 10.02 4.68
C LYS A 46 9.74 10.08 3.38
N GLN A 47 9.07 9.75 2.27
CA GLN A 47 9.67 9.95 0.96
C GLN A 47 9.95 11.44 0.72
N PRO A 48 10.98 11.79 -0.07
CA PRO A 48 11.26 13.17 -0.45
C PRO A 48 10.04 13.82 -1.12
N PRO A 49 9.72 15.09 -0.82
CA PRO A 49 8.57 15.78 -1.42
C PRO A 49 8.55 15.75 -2.95
N GLY A 50 9.73 15.84 -3.59
CA GLY A 50 9.86 15.80 -5.04
C GLY A 50 9.44 14.46 -5.66
N ASP A 51 9.67 13.34 -4.97
CA ASP A 51 9.24 12.02 -5.45
C ASP A 51 7.74 11.84 -5.24
N ILE A 52 7.20 12.30 -4.11
CA ILE A 52 5.75 12.31 -3.86
C ILE A 52 5.02 13.09 -4.96
N GLN A 53 5.57 14.24 -5.37
CA GLN A 53 4.97 15.06 -6.42
C GLN A 53 4.95 14.34 -7.77
N LYS A 54 6.06 13.72 -8.18
CA LYS A 54 6.11 12.91 -9.41
C LYS A 54 5.08 11.78 -9.39
N TRP A 55 4.91 11.09 -8.26
CA TRP A 55 3.90 10.04 -8.12
C TRP A 55 2.47 10.58 -8.28
N ARG A 56 2.17 11.73 -7.68
CA ARG A 56 0.85 12.38 -7.80
C ARG A 56 0.55 12.79 -9.24
N GLU A 57 1.52 13.34 -9.95
CA GLU A 57 1.36 13.72 -11.36
C GLU A 57 1.14 12.50 -12.25
N LYS A 58 1.85 11.40 -12.01
CA LYS A 58 1.61 10.14 -12.72
C LYS A 58 0.21 9.59 -12.44
N LEU A 59 -0.24 9.62 -11.19
CA LEU A 59 -1.59 9.17 -10.80
C LEU A 59 -2.70 10.02 -11.42
N ALA A 60 -2.55 11.35 -11.43
CA ALA A 60 -3.54 12.26 -11.98
C ALA A 60 -3.76 12.06 -13.50
N ASN A 61 -2.71 11.64 -14.20
CA ASN A 61 -2.75 11.38 -15.64
C ASN A 61 -3.06 9.92 -15.99
N ASN A 62 -3.32 9.06 -15.00
CA ASN A 62 -3.52 7.63 -15.17
C ASN A 62 -4.99 7.24 -14.92
N LYS A 63 -5.56 6.42 -15.81
CA LYS A 63 -6.97 5.99 -15.76
C LYS A 63 -7.18 4.63 -15.06
N GLY A 64 -6.36 4.31 -14.06
CA GLY A 64 -6.39 3.03 -13.34
C GLY A 64 -5.50 1.95 -13.94
N GLU A 65 -4.54 2.33 -14.79
CA GLU A 65 -3.50 1.42 -15.31
C GLU A 65 -2.31 1.35 -14.34
N ILE A 66 -1.57 0.26 -14.37
CA ILE A 66 -0.39 0.09 -13.51
C ILE A 66 0.69 1.13 -13.91
N ILE A 67 1.06 2.00 -12.97
CA ILE A 67 2.07 3.04 -13.19
C ILE A 67 3.47 2.43 -13.15
N ASN A 68 4.27 2.67 -14.20
CA ASN A 68 5.65 2.22 -14.29
C ASN A 68 6.69 3.22 -13.75
#